data_AF-A0AAV9SM14-F1
#
_entry.id   AF-A0AAV9SM14-F1
#
_cell.length_a   1.000
_cell.length_b   1.000
_cell.length_c   1.000
_cell.angle_alpha   90.00
_cell.angle_beta   90.00
_cell.angle_gamma   90.00
#
_symmetry.space_group_name_H-M   'P 1'
#
loop_
_entity.id
_entity.type
_entity.pdbx_description
1 polymer ?
#
loop_
_entity_poly.entity_id
_entity_poly.type
_entity_poly.pdbx_seq_one_letter_code
_entity_poly.pdbx_strand_id
1 'polypeptide(L)'
;MYLSGILVTLIGVYINDGEKVLEKGFLYGYTPWVCFVVFLASVGGLYTSIVVKYTDNIMKGFSAAAAIVLSTVASVLLFGLQITFTFASGAILVCVSIYLYGLPKQDTSKVTGPDKETHTEFKQKLITV
;
A
#
# COMPACT_ATOMS: atom_id res chain seq x y z
N MET A 1 -8.64 19.03 -2.04
CA MET A 1 -8.46 17.61 -2.42
C MET A 1 -9.76 16.79 -2.33
N TYR A 2 -10.61 16.98 -1.31
CA TYR A 2 -11.89 16.23 -1.23
C TYR A 2 -12.95 16.66 -2.25
N LEU A 3 -13.07 17.97 -2.52
CA LEU A 3 -14.04 18.50 -3.49
C LEU A 3 -13.77 18.01 -4.92
N SER A 4 -12.50 17.94 -5.32
CA SER A 4 -12.10 17.42 -6.63
C SER A 4 -12.44 15.94 -6.80
N GLY A 5 -12.31 15.13 -5.75
CA GLY A 5 -12.70 13.71 -5.80
C GLY A 5 -14.20 13.53 -5.96
N ILE A 6 -15.01 14.33 -5.24
CA ILE A 6 -16.47 14.31 -5.37
C ILE A 6 -16.88 14.69 -6.80
N LEU A 7 -16.33 15.78 -7.35
CA LEU A 7 -16.67 16.22 -8.72
C LEU A 7 -16.31 15.16 -9.77
N VAL A 8 -15.10 14.60 -9.71
CA VAL A 8 -14.65 13.59 -10.68
C VAL A 8 -15.50 12.32 -10.61
N THR A 9 -15.81 11.83 -9.40
CA THR A 9 -16.66 10.63 -9.24
C THR A 9 -18.09 10.87 -9.72
N LEU A 10 -18.65 12.05 -9.49
CA LEU A 10 -20.00 12.41 -9.93
C LEU A 10 -20.09 12.53 -11.47
N ILE A 11 -19.07 13.11 -12.10
CA ILE A 11 -18.94 13.11 -13.57
C ILE A 11 -18.80 11.68 -14.11
N GLY A 12 -18.00 10.85 -13.44
CA GLY A 12 -17.83 9.43 -13.80
C GLY A 12 -19.15 8.65 -13.76
N VAL A 13 -19.99 8.90 -12.75
CA VAL A 13 -21.34 8.32 -12.67
C VAL A 13 -22.22 8.81 -13.81
N TYR A 14 -22.18 10.10 -14.13
CA TYR A 14 -22.98 10.67 -15.23
C TYR A 14 -22.61 10.06 -16.59
N ILE A 15 -21.33 9.79 -16.84
CA ILE A 15 -20.86 9.18 -18.09
C ILE A 15 -21.21 7.69 -18.19
N ASN A 16 -21.09 6.93 -17.10
CA ASN A 16 -21.29 5.47 -17.14
C ASN A 16 -22.76 5.05 -16.97
N ASP A 17 -23.49 5.71 -16.07
CA ASP A 17 -24.83 5.30 -15.65
C ASP A 17 -25.82 6.47 -15.59
N GLY A 18 -25.54 7.59 -16.27
CA GLY A 18 -26.35 8.81 -16.23
C GLY A 18 -27.83 8.59 -16.55
N GLU A 19 -28.13 7.81 -17.61
CA GLU A 19 -29.52 7.49 -17.98
C GLU A 19 -30.25 6.72 -16.88
N LYS A 20 -29.60 5.70 -16.29
CA LYS A 20 -30.18 4.89 -15.21
C LYS A 20 -30.38 5.70 -13.92
N VAL A 21 -29.45 6.62 -13.63
CA VAL A 21 -29.52 7.50 -12.46
C VAL A 21 -30.62 8.54 -12.60
N LEU A 22 -30.87 9.05 -13.82
CA LEU A 22 -31.96 9.99 -14.10
C LEU A 22 -33.34 9.29 -14.03
N GLU A 23 -33.46 8.07 -14.55
CA GLU A 23 -34.73 7.33 -14.51
C GLU A 23 -35.09 6.79 -13.13
N LYS A 24 -34.12 6.28 -12.38
CA LYS A 24 -34.37 5.56 -11.11
C LYS A 24 -34.00 6.35 -9.86
N GLY A 25 -33.21 7.41 -10.01
CA GLY A 25 -32.64 8.20 -8.92
C GLY A 25 -31.29 7.67 -8.43
N PHE A 26 -30.43 8.57 -7.93
CA PHE A 26 -29.07 8.26 -7.48
C PHE A 26 -29.00 7.25 -6.33
N LEU A 27 -30.02 7.23 -5.46
CA LEU A 27 -30.10 6.34 -4.29
C LEU A 27 -30.95 5.10 -4.54
N TYR A 28 -31.22 4.76 -5.80
CA TYR A 28 -32.00 3.58 -6.14
C TYR A 28 -31.28 2.29 -5.72
N GLY A 29 -31.95 1.44 -4.94
CA GLY A 29 -31.40 0.17 -4.47
C GLY A 29 -30.44 0.28 -3.27
N TYR A 30 -30.37 1.44 -2.61
CA TYR A 30 -29.63 1.57 -1.35
C TYR A 30 -30.29 0.74 -0.25
N THR A 31 -29.72 -0.42 0.02
CA THR A 31 -30.07 -1.25 1.17
C THR A 31 -29.20 -0.89 2.38
N PRO A 32 -29.59 -1.25 3.61
CA PRO A 32 -28.73 -1.08 4.79
C PRO A 32 -27.33 -1.68 4.61
N TRP A 33 -27.19 -2.76 3.84
CA TRP A 33 -25.90 -3.36 3.47
C TRP A 33 -25.05 -2.44 2.59
N VAL A 34 -25.65 -1.74 1.62
CA VAL A 34 -24.93 -0.74 0.80
C VAL A 34 -24.44 0.40 1.68
N CYS A 35 -25.27 0.88 2.61
CA CYS A 35 -24.85 1.90 3.58
C CYS A 35 -23.67 1.41 4.44
N PHE A 36 -23.71 0.15 4.89
CA PHE A 36 -22.61 -0.47 5.62
C PHE A 36 -21.32 -0.55 4.79
N VAL A 37 -21.40 -0.93 3.52
CA VAL A 37 -20.22 -0.96 2.61
C VAL A 37 -19.65 0.46 2.42
N VAL A 38 -20.49 1.46 2.19
CA VAL A 38 -20.07 2.87 2.06
C VAL A 38 -19.39 3.36 3.33
N PHE A 39 -19.96 3.03 4.49
CA PHE A 39 -19.36 3.34 5.79
C PHE A 39 -17.99 2.65 5.95
N LEU A 40 -17.90 1.35 5.65
CA LEU A 40 -16.65 0.59 5.77
C LEU A 40 -15.58 1.12 4.81
N ALA A 41 -15.96 1.51 3.59
CA ALA A 41 -15.07 2.14 2.62
C ALA A 41 -14.56 3.50 3.09
N SER A 42 -15.44 4.31 3.69
CA SER A 42 -15.07 5.63 4.25
C SER A 42 -14.10 5.47 5.43
N VAL A 43 -14.39 4.56 6.36
CA VAL A 43 -13.51 4.24 7.50
C VAL A 43 -12.18 3.68 7.01
N GLY A 44 -12.19 2.77 6.03
CA GLY A 44 -10.99 2.22 5.43
C GLY A 44 -10.12 3.31 4.79
N GLY A 45 -10.73 4.24 4.05
CA GLY A 45 -10.03 5.41 3.49
C GLY A 45 -9.34 6.25 4.56
N LEU A 46 -10.07 6.64 5.60
CA LEU A 46 -9.54 7.41 6.74
C LEU A 46 -8.40 6.67 7.45
N TYR A 47 -8.57 5.38 7.74
CA TYR A 47 -7.55 4.57 8.38
C TYR A 47 -6.28 4.52 7.54
N THR A 48 -6.41 4.33 6.23
CA THR A 48 -5.24 4.32 5.36
C THR A 48 -4.53 5.67 5.28
N SER A 49 -5.26 6.80 5.32
CA SER A 49 -4.64 8.13 5.38
C SER A 49 -3.85 8.34 6.66
N ILE A 50 -4.35 7.83 7.79
CA ILE A 50 -3.62 7.85 9.07
C ILE A 50 -2.36 6.98 8.96
N VAL A 51 -2.48 5.74 8.49
CA VAL A 51 -1.32 4.84 8.35
C VAL A 51 -0.23 5.44 7.47
N VAL A 52 -0.57 6.05 6.33
CA VAL A 52 0.41 6.71 5.44
C VAL A 52 1.01 7.97 6.07
N LYS A 53 0.29 8.63 6.98
CA LYS A 53 0.84 9.78 7.72
C LYS A 53 1.92 9.36 8.72
N TYR A 54 1.78 8.17 9.32
CA TYR A 54 2.67 7.67 10.37
C TYR A 54 3.66 6.60 9.88
N THR A 55 3.60 6.22 8.59
CA THR A 55 4.34 5.09 8.05
C THR A 55 4.56 5.30 6.55
N ASP A 56 5.66 4.77 6.02
CA ASP A 56 5.91 4.83 4.59
C ASP A 56 4.89 4.00 3.80
N ASN A 57 4.60 4.41 2.56
CA ASN A 57 3.68 3.67 1.68
C ASN A 57 4.06 2.20 1.48
N ILE A 58 5.34 1.85 1.66
CA ILE A 58 5.86 0.47 1.63
C ILE A 58 5.40 -0.34 2.86
N MET A 59 5.51 0.22 4.07
CA MET A 59 5.08 -0.42 5.30
C MET A 59 3.56 -0.62 5.36
N LYS A 60 2.76 0.22 4.69
CA LYS A 60 1.31 0.00 4.51
C LYS A 60 1.04 -1.31 3.76
N GLY A 61 1.77 -1.56 2.68
CA GLY A 61 1.64 -2.78 1.88
C GLY A 61 2.01 -4.03 2.68
N PHE A 62 3.13 -3.98 3.39
CA PHE A 62 3.56 -5.07 4.28
C PHE A 62 2.58 -5.34 5.41
N SER A 63 2.06 -4.29 6.05
CA SER A 63 1.08 -4.43 7.14
C SER A 63 -0.22 -5.06 6.65
N ALA A 64 -0.70 -4.68 5.46
CA ALA A 64 -1.90 -5.28 4.88
C ALA A 64 -1.67 -6.77 4.54
N ALA A 65 -0.53 -7.12 3.97
CA ALA A 65 -0.18 -8.53 3.69
C ALA A 65 -0.08 -9.36 4.98
N ALA A 66 0.58 -8.84 6.02
CA ALA A 66 0.65 -9.48 7.33
C ALA A 66 -0.74 -9.68 7.95
N ALA A 67 -1.63 -8.68 7.84
CA ALA A 67 -3.00 -8.75 8.35
C ALA A 67 -3.81 -9.86 7.65
N ILE A 68 -3.64 -10.04 6.34
CA ILE A 68 -4.29 -11.14 5.60
C ILE A 68 -3.78 -12.50 6.08
N VAL A 69 -2.46 -12.63 6.26
CA VAL A 69 -1.85 -13.87 6.75
C VAL A 69 -2.38 -14.22 8.14
N LEU A 70 -2.32 -13.28 9.08
CA LEU A 70 -2.80 -13.46 10.46
C LEU A 70 -4.30 -13.76 10.51
N SER A 71 -5.12 -13.05 9.72
CA SER A 71 -6.56 -13.28 9.66
C SER A 71 -6.89 -14.69 9.17
N THR A 72 -6.11 -15.19 8.20
CA THR A 72 -6.31 -16.55 7.69
C THR A 72 -5.87 -17.59 8.72
N VAL A 73 -4.72 -17.39 9.39
CA VAL A 73 -4.29 -18.26 10.49
C VAL A 73 -5.34 -18.31 11.61
N ALA A 74 -5.88 -17.17 12.02
CA ALA A 74 -6.96 -17.11 12.99
C ALA A 74 -8.21 -17.85 12.50
N SER A 75 -8.57 -17.69 11.23
CA SER A 75 -9.72 -18.38 10.62
C SER A 75 -9.55 -19.91 10.58
N VAL A 76 -8.33 -20.39 10.34
CA VAL A 76 -8.00 -21.83 10.35
C VAL A 76 -8.15 -22.40 11.76
N LEU A 77 -7.68 -21.67 12.77
CA LEU A 77 -7.79 -22.11 14.17
C LEU A 77 -9.24 -22.06 14.70
N LEU A 78 -10.02 -21.04 14.32
CA LEU A 78 -11.38 -20.83 14.83
C LEU A 78 -12.46 -21.60 14.05
N PHE A 79 -12.30 -21.72 12.73
CA PHE A 79 -13.33 -22.28 11.83
C PHE A 79 -12.89 -23.56 11.10
N GLY A 80 -11.65 -24.05 11.34
CA GLY A 80 -11.15 -25.27 10.69
C GLY A 80 -10.97 -25.13 9.18
N LEU A 81 -10.72 -23.90 8.70
CA LEU A 81 -10.56 -23.62 7.27
C LEU A 81 -9.38 -24.43 6.68
N GLN A 82 -9.61 -25.12 5.55
CA GLN A 82 -8.55 -25.85 4.86
C GLN A 82 -7.66 -24.86 4.09
N ILE A 83 -6.38 -24.78 4.49
CA ILE A 83 -5.39 -23.95 3.81
C ILE A 83 -4.99 -24.59 2.47
N THR A 84 -4.91 -23.80 1.41
CA THR A 84 -4.32 -24.22 0.13
C THR A 84 -2.80 -24.10 0.15
N PHE A 85 -2.09 -25.01 -0.52
CA PHE A 85 -0.62 -24.97 -0.59
C PHE A 85 -0.07 -23.63 -1.13
N THR A 86 -0.80 -22.99 -2.04
CA THR A 86 -0.47 -21.66 -2.58
C THR A 86 -0.54 -20.56 -1.52
N PHE A 87 -1.50 -20.64 -0.58
CA PHE A 87 -1.57 -19.70 0.53
C PHE A 87 -0.41 -19.91 1.51
N ALA A 88 -0.07 -21.16 1.80
CA ALA A 88 1.05 -21.47 2.70
C ALA A 88 2.39 -20.95 2.15
N SER A 89 2.69 -21.16 0.87
CA SER A 89 3.90 -20.63 0.24
C SER A 89 3.90 -19.09 0.19
N GLY A 90 2.75 -18.48 -0.10
CA GLY A 90 2.58 -17.02 -0.05
C GLY A 90 2.80 -16.44 1.35
N ALA A 91 2.27 -17.10 2.40
CA ALA A 91 2.45 -16.68 3.78
C ALA A 91 3.91 -16.71 4.21
N ILE A 92 4.66 -17.77 3.85
CA ILE A 92 6.10 -17.87 4.11
C ILE A 92 6.84 -16.70 3.42
N LEU A 93 6.50 -16.42 2.16
CA LEU A 93 7.13 -15.33 1.40
C LEU A 93 6.86 -13.96 2.03
N VAL A 94 5.64 -13.71 2.51
CA VAL A 94 5.30 -12.48 3.25
C VAL A 94 6.12 -12.38 4.55
N CYS A 95 6.24 -13.46 5.33
CA CYS A 95 7.07 -13.48 6.54
C CYS A 95 8.54 -13.19 6.24
N VAL A 96 9.12 -13.82 5.21
CA VAL A 96 10.51 -13.58 4.78
C VAL A 96 10.70 -12.13 4.35
N SER A 97 9.75 -11.58 3.59
CA SER A 97 9.86 -10.21 3.09
C SER A 97 9.80 -9.16 4.21
N ILE A 98 8.92 -9.34 5.20
CA ILE A 98 8.85 -8.47 6.38
C ILE A 98 10.15 -8.57 7.21
N TYR A 99 10.67 -9.78 7.39
CA TYR A 99 11.93 -9.99 8.10
C TYR A 99 13.11 -9.30 7.39
N LEU A 100 13.20 -9.47 6.06
CA LEU A 100 14.25 -8.85 5.25
C LEU A 100 14.14 -7.32 5.24
N TYR A 101 12.93 -6.77 5.24
CA TYR A 101 12.68 -5.34 5.32
C TYR A 101 13.07 -4.74 6.69
N GLY A 102 12.89 -5.51 7.76
CA GLY A 102 13.25 -5.10 9.12
C GLY A 102 14.73 -5.23 9.46
N LEU A 103 15.54 -5.88 8.61
CA LEU A 103 16.98 -5.93 8.82
C LEU A 103 17.57 -4.51 8.71
N PRO A 104 18.45 -4.11 9.65
CA PRO A 104 19.13 -2.83 9.55
C PRO A 104 19.87 -2.82 8.22
N LYS A 105 19.61 -1.79 7.41
CA LYS A 105 20.29 -1.56 6.14
C LYS A 105 21.79 -1.58 6.44
N GLN A 106 22.49 -2.65 6.05
CA GLN A 106 23.94 -2.68 6.18
C GLN A 106 24.46 -1.48 5.41
N ASP A 107 25.09 -0.55 6.12
CA ASP A 107 25.66 0.68 5.58
C ASP A 107 26.53 0.36 4.37
N THR A 108 25.96 0.52 3.18
CA THR A 108 26.71 0.43 1.93
C THR A 108 27.73 1.56 1.80
N SER A 109 27.82 2.46 2.79
CA SER A 109 28.93 3.42 2.94
C SER A 109 30.31 2.77 3.06
N LYS A 110 30.42 1.45 3.31
CA LYS A 110 31.74 0.77 3.26
C LYS A 110 32.10 0.15 1.91
N VAL A 111 31.25 0.27 0.89
CA VAL A 111 31.58 -0.05 -0.52
C VAL A 111 31.73 1.23 -1.33
N THR A 112 32.39 2.23 -0.77
CA THR A 112 33.05 3.30 -1.53
C THR A 112 34.42 3.51 -0.89
N GLY A 113 35.30 2.53 -1.10
CA GLY A 113 36.74 2.77 -1.12
C GLY A 113 37.11 3.69 -2.29
N PRO A 114 38.33 4.25 -2.30
CA PRO A 114 38.61 5.66 -2.54
C PRO A 114 38.66 6.01 -4.04
N ASP A 115 37.61 6.65 -4.58
CA ASP A 115 37.68 7.23 -5.93
C ASP A 115 37.76 8.77 -5.91
N LYS A 116 37.41 9.41 -4.79
CA LYS A 116 37.39 10.89 -4.71
C LYS A 116 38.76 11.53 -4.46
N GLU A 117 39.78 10.78 -4.07
CA GLU A 117 41.12 11.34 -3.81
C GLU A 117 41.96 11.46 -5.09
N THR A 118 41.84 10.51 -6.04
CA THR A 118 42.61 10.53 -7.29
C THR A 118 42.20 11.67 -8.22
N HIS A 119 40.92 12.06 -8.22
CA HIS A 119 40.42 13.14 -9.06
C HIS A 119 40.80 14.54 -8.55
N THR A 120 41.09 14.67 -7.25
CA THR A 120 41.52 15.94 -6.64
C THR A 120 43.02 16.16 -6.83
N GLU A 121 43.84 15.11 -6.72
CA GLU A 121 45.29 15.19 -7.00
C GLU A 121 45.59 15.50 -8.49
N PHE A 122 44.84 14.92 -9.43
CA PHE A 122 45.02 15.21 -10.86
C PHE A 122 44.69 16.67 -11.21
N LYS A 123 43.63 17.23 -10.59
CA LYS A 123 43.26 18.62 -10.79
C LYS A 123 44.30 19.58 -10.19
N GLN A 124 44.96 19.19 -9.10
CA GLN A 124 45.98 20.01 -8.45
C GLN A 124 47.32 19.99 -9.21
N LYS A 125 47.72 18.84 -9.77
CA LYS A 125 48.91 18.76 -10.66
C LYS A 125 48.74 19.49 -11.98
N LEU A 126 47.54 19.49 -12.57
CA LEU A 126 47.26 20.21 -13.83
C LEU A 126 47.26 21.75 -13.70
N ILE A 127 47.13 22.29 -12.48
CA ILE A 127 47.13 23.74 -12.24
C ILE A 127 48.54 24.29 -11.96
N THR A 128 49.52 23.42 -11.72
CA THR A 128 50.90 23.81 -11.32
C THR A 128 51.94 23.61 -12.44
N VAL A 129 51.51 23.40 -13.69
CA VAL A 129 52.40 23.34 -14.87
C VAL A 129 52.11 24.52 -15.80
#